data_AF-A0A418UQ45-F1
#
_entry.id   AF-A0A418UQ45-F1
#
_cell.length_a   1.000
_cell.length_b   1.000
_cell.length_c   1.000
_cell.angle_alpha   90.00
_cell.angle_beta   90.00
_cell.angle_gamma   90.00
#
_symmetry.space_group_name_H-M   'P 1'
#
loop_
_entity.id
_entity.type
_entity.pdbx_description
1 polymer ?
#
loop_
_entity_poly.entity_id
_entity_poly.type
_entity_poly.pdbx_seq_one_letter_code
_entity_poly.pdbx_strand_id
1 'polypeptide(L)'
;MAQAVSQRWNRTDGVIVAPGTAPEAVAAAFAARSVVARLEWFPTTAHLLSLTLMTDMDGRVAVTPPSRGGVVPGPGVGELVESLARELTADVAVGPASFNALPGDLTLPPSTTHGAASARTVVVSPMSAYMVPLQATLLERPLAVASAPDLDRRIVMYSGEGNDLGAFGWDEESLPALVLTSDSEDMSVRAVTTGDPDEDAVFSWGMSSLHVWGAVEEPGPALRALADEVLADRKDASDIAAAVPGADLEAAATAVLRPGAEGFQAMIEALGLPDWVLKVLTGSLAPVEVPGIVVHEPRGLSNAVGRSVGLFLEDPSSPGSAFWHSYVRTVTDMPWAVRAVTLLEAGLGGALMGAAARRHRSGGGLPGGLMSVGTFLIVDAVTEVSLASWTRHRELRRRADRETALVAEELGA
;
A
#
# COMPACT_ATOMS: atom_id res chain seq x y z
N MET A 1 48.31 16.36 6.79
CA MET A 1 47.51 15.56 5.83
C MET A 1 46.09 15.55 6.35
N ALA A 2 45.22 16.39 5.80
CA ALA A 2 43.82 16.44 6.19
C ALA A 2 43.15 15.12 5.74
N GLN A 3 42.48 14.44 6.68
CA GLN A 3 41.58 13.34 6.35
C GLN A 3 40.56 13.88 5.34
N ALA A 4 40.55 13.31 4.13
CA ALA A 4 39.47 13.55 3.19
C ALA A 4 38.18 13.12 3.90
N VAL A 5 37.28 14.07 4.11
CA VAL A 5 35.90 13.79 4.50
C VAL A 5 35.40 12.74 3.51
N SER A 6 35.03 11.54 3.98
CA SER A 6 34.49 10.52 3.09
C SER A 6 33.27 11.14 2.41
N GLN A 7 33.37 11.33 1.10
CA GLN A 7 32.26 11.86 0.33
C GLN A 7 31.09 10.88 0.47
N ARG A 8 30.00 11.34 1.08
CA ARG A 8 28.79 10.55 1.24
C ARG A 8 28.00 10.62 -0.06
N TRP A 9 27.72 9.45 -0.62
CA TRP A 9 26.86 9.30 -1.80
C TRP A 9 25.46 8.93 -1.34
N ASN A 10 24.46 9.53 -1.96
CA ASN A 10 23.06 9.25 -1.74
C ASN A 10 22.50 8.49 -2.94
N ARG A 11 21.58 7.56 -2.68
CA ARG A 11 20.78 6.93 -3.71
C ARG A 11 19.82 7.96 -4.30
N THR A 12 19.70 8.03 -5.62
CA THR A 12 18.72 8.88 -6.30
C THR A 12 18.10 8.09 -7.45
N ASP A 13 16.82 7.81 -7.32
CA ASP A 13 16.07 7.04 -8.30
C ASP A 13 15.49 7.93 -9.41
N GLY A 14 15.18 7.32 -10.53
CA GLY A 14 14.65 7.98 -11.71
C GLY A 14 14.08 6.99 -12.73
N VAL A 15 13.52 7.54 -13.79
CA VAL A 15 12.89 6.81 -14.89
C VAL A 15 13.34 7.41 -16.22
N ILE A 16 13.56 6.54 -17.20
CA ILE A 16 13.76 6.89 -18.61
C ILE A 16 12.69 6.20 -19.45
N VAL A 17 11.98 6.98 -20.24
CA VAL A 17 11.09 6.52 -21.31
C VAL A 17 11.78 6.82 -22.64
N ALA A 18 12.38 5.80 -23.25
CA ALA A 18 13.14 5.90 -24.51
C ALA A 18 12.60 4.95 -25.58
N PRO A 19 11.47 5.29 -26.23
CA PRO A 19 10.87 4.44 -27.27
C PRO A 19 11.81 4.27 -28.47
N GLY A 20 12.01 3.03 -28.89
CA GLY A 20 12.90 2.71 -30.02
C GLY A 20 14.39 2.65 -29.66
N THR A 21 14.74 2.88 -28.39
CA THR A 21 16.11 2.76 -27.88
C THR A 21 16.23 1.48 -27.04
N ALA A 22 17.22 0.65 -27.35
CA ALA A 22 17.50 -0.55 -26.55
C ALA A 22 18.15 -0.19 -25.20
N PRO A 23 17.90 -0.94 -24.11
CA PRO A 23 18.51 -0.69 -22.81
C PRO A 23 20.04 -0.59 -22.83
N GLU A 24 20.71 -1.36 -23.68
CA GLU A 24 22.16 -1.33 -23.86
C GLU A 24 22.65 -0.02 -24.46
N ALA A 25 21.84 0.62 -25.33
CA ALA A 25 22.15 1.93 -25.88
C ALA A 25 21.98 3.03 -24.82
N VAL A 26 20.97 2.91 -23.93
CA VAL A 26 20.84 3.78 -22.76
C VAL A 26 22.07 3.63 -21.86
N ALA A 27 22.48 2.40 -21.57
CA ALA A 27 23.68 2.11 -20.78
C ALA A 27 24.95 2.71 -21.41
N ALA A 28 25.10 2.61 -22.73
CA ALA A 28 26.21 3.21 -23.46
C ALA A 28 26.22 4.74 -23.33
N ALA A 29 25.05 5.40 -23.33
CA ALA A 29 24.94 6.84 -23.14
C ALA A 29 25.38 7.29 -21.73
N PHE A 30 25.08 6.50 -20.70
CA PHE A 30 25.61 6.72 -19.34
C PHE A 30 27.13 6.49 -19.28
N ALA A 31 27.62 5.40 -19.88
CA ALA A 31 29.04 5.07 -19.92
C ALA A 31 29.87 6.14 -20.65
N ALA A 32 29.36 6.69 -21.75
CA ALA A 32 29.99 7.77 -22.51
C ALA A 32 30.15 9.06 -21.68
N ARG A 33 29.33 9.24 -20.64
CA ARG A 33 29.39 10.35 -19.67
C ARG A 33 30.16 9.97 -18.40
N SER A 34 30.75 8.77 -18.37
CA SER A 34 31.46 8.20 -17.23
C SER A 34 30.61 8.04 -15.98
N VAL A 35 29.28 8.04 -16.08
CA VAL A 35 28.37 7.99 -14.93
C VAL A 35 28.23 6.55 -14.42
N VAL A 36 28.27 6.40 -13.10
CA VAL A 36 27.95 5.12 -12.45
C VAL A 36 26.45 5.05 -12.17
N ALA A 37 25.78 4.02 -12.68
CA ALA A 37 24.34 3.87 -12.58
C ALA A 37 23.95 2.39 -12.56
N ARG A 38 22.76 2.10 -12.02
CA ARG A 38 22.05 0.85 -12.26
C ARG A 38 20.83 1.14 -13.13
N LEU A 39 20.61 0.33 -14.15
CA LEU A 39 19.44 0.40 -15.04
C LEU A 39 18.63 -0.88 -14.90
N GLU A 40 17.32 -0.75 -14.81
CA GLU A 40 16.41 -1.88 -14.63
C GLU A 40 15.18 -1.75 -15.53
N TRP A 41 14.76 -2.85 -16.14
CA TRP A 41 13.60 -2.85 -17.04
C TRP A 41 12.93 -4.22 -17.08
N PHE A 42 11.64 -4.24 -17.42
CA PHE A 42 10.98 -5.47 -17.83
C PHE A 42 11.29 -5.76 -19.30
N PRO A 43 11.60 -7.02 -19.68
CA PRO A 43 11.82 -7.39 -21.07
C PRO A 43 10.65 -7.03 -22.01
N THR A 44 9.41 -7.07 -21.51
CA THR A 44 8.19 -6.72 -22.26
C THR A 44 8.05 -5.21 -22.50
N THR A 45 8.61 -4.37 -21.62
CA THR A 45 8.57 -2.91 -21.72
C THR A 45 9.98 -2.31 -21.71
N ALA A 46 10.90 -2.83 -22.52
CA ALA A 46 12.30 -2.40 -22.56
C ALA A 46 12.53 -0.90 -22.89
N HIS A 47 11.49 -0.17 -23.30
CA HIS A 47 11.50 1.27 -23.51
C HIS A 47 11.25 2.08 -22.23
N LEU A 48 10.84 1.43 -21.13
CA LEU A 48 10.65 1.99 -19.79
C LEU A 48 11.74 1.42 -18.89
N LEU A 49 12.66 2.28 -18.45
CA LEU A 49 13.77 1.91 -17.58
C LEU A 49 13.65 2.66 -16.26
N SER A 50 13.71 1.93 -15.16
CA SER A 50 14.09 2.50 -13.87
C SER A 50 15.60 2.69 -13.84
N LEU A 51 16.07 3.72 -13.16
CA LEU A 51 17.49 3.94 -12.96
C LEU A 51 17.77 4.42 -11.53
N THR A 52 18.92 4.01 -11.02
CA THR A 52 19.43 4.45 -9.73
C THR A 52 20.82 5.03 -9.91
N LEU A 53 20.99 6.27 -9.43
CA LEU A 53 22.26 6.99 -9.44
C LEU A 53 22.81 7.18 -8.03
N MET A 54 24.12 7.43 -7.97
CA MET A 54 24.77 7.98 -6.79
C MET A 54 24.92 9.49 -6.95
N THR A 55 24.40 10.27 -6.01
CA THR A 55 24.52 11.73 -5.99
C THR A 55 25.20 12.23 -4.73
N ASP A 56 25.97 13.32 -4.83
CA ASP A 56 26.50 14.00 -3.65
C ASP A 56 25.47 14.99 -3.07
N MET A 57 25.83 15.63 -1.96
CA MET A 57 25.00 16.64 -1.29
C MET A 57 24.66 17.86 -2.18
N ASP A 58 25.47 18.12 -3.21
CA ASP A 58 25.27 19.23 -4.15
C ASP A 58 24.45 18.80 -5.38
N GLY A 59 23.95 17.55 -5.41
CA GLY A 59 23.18 17.01 -6.53
C GLY A 59 24.03 16.71 -7.77
N ARG A 60 25.32 16.43 -7.60
CA ARG A 60 26.22 15.98 -8.69
C ARG A 60 26.27 14.47 -8.74
N VAL A 61 26.24 13.92 -9.94
CA VAL A 61 26.27 12.46 -10.15
C VAL A 61 27.69 11.91 -10.00
N ALA A 62 27.81 10.69 -9.48
CA ALA A 62 29.08 9.99 -9.40
C ALA A 62 29.59 9.60 -10.79
N VAL A 63 30.82 9.99 -11.10
CA VAL A 63 31.52 9.57 -12.32
C VAL A 63 32.84 8.87 -12.00
N THR A 64 33.24 7.93 -12.85
CA THR A 64 34.54 7.25 -12.74
C THR A 64 35.57 7.92 -13.64
N PRO A 65 36.70 8.43 -13.10
CA PRO A 65 37.78 8.92 -13.93
C PRO A 65 38.45 7.75 -14.67
N PRO A 66 38.91 7.92 -15.93
CA PRO A 66 39.56 6.86 -16.70
C PRO A 66 40.80 6.24 -16.04
N SER A 67 41.45 6.99 -15.13
CA SER A 67 42.71 6.63 -14.48
C SER A 67 42.61 6.39 -12.98
N ARG A 68 41.41 6.49 -12.38
CA ARG A 68 41.17 6.23 -10.95
C ARG A 68 40.01 5.26 -10.81
N GLY A 69 40.25 4.10 -10.18
CA GLY A 69 39.22 3.10 -9.88
C GLY A 69 38.25 3.47 -8.75
N GLY A 70 37.87 4.75 -8.65
CA GLY A 70 36.93 5.27 -7.66
C GLY A 70 36.02 6.34 -8.28
N VAL A 71 35.07 6.85 -7.50
CA VAL A 71 34.11 7.85 -7.97
C VAL A 71 34.51 9.26 -7.57
N VAL A 72 34.21 10.23 -8.43
CA VAL A 72 34.30 11.67 -8.16
C VAL A 72 33.01 12.36 -8.60
N PRO A 73 32.71 13.57 -8.09
CA PRO A 73 31.56 14.33 -8.56
C PRO A 73 31.72 14.74 -10.02
N GLY A 74 30.69 14.45 -10.82
CA GLY A 74 30.57 14.85 -12.21
C GLY A 74 29.57 16.01 -12.40
N PRO A 75 28.80 16.01 -13.50
CA PRO A 75 27.80 17.06 -13.76
C PRO A 75 26.64 17.01 -12.75
N GLY A 76 25.87 18.09 -12.70
CA GLY A 76 24.63 18.11 -11.92
C GLY A 76 23.58 17.18 -12.53
N VAL A 77 22.67 16.64 -11.70
CA VAL A 77 21.58 15.76 -12.16
C VAL A 77 20.76 16.41 -13.28
N GLY A 78 20.44 17.72 -13.19
CA GLY A 78 19.69 18.42 -14.23
C GLY A 78 20.42 18.48 -15.59
N GLU A 79 21.73 18.71 -15.57
CA GLU A 79 22.56 18.70 -16.80
C GLU A 79 22.60 17.30 -17.42
N LEU A 80 22.73 16.26 -16.60
CA LEU A 80 22.69 14.87 -17.06
C LEU A 80 21.34 14.54 -17.70
N VAL A 81 20.24 14.87 -17.02
CA VAL A 81 18.86 14.59 -17.47
C VAL A 81 18.58 15.25 -18.82
N GLU A 82 18.88 16.54 -18.97
CA GLU A 82 18.69 17.26 -20.23
C GLU A 82 19.56 16.69 -21.37
N SER A 83 20.81 16.32 -21.06
CA SER A 83 21.75 15.75 -22.02
C SER A 83 21.31 14.36 -22.50
N LEU A 84 20.88 13.48 -21.60
CA LEU A 84 20.38 12.14 -21.92
C LEU A 84 19.08 12.21 -22.72
N ALA A 85 18.12 13.03 -22.28
CA ALA A 85 16.84 13.16 -22.95
C ALA A 85 17.01 13.58 -24.41
N ARG A 86 17.88 14.57 -24.69
CA ARG A 86 18.15 15.02 -26.05
C ARG A 86 18.86 13.97 -26.92
N GLU A 87 19.88 13.30 -26.38
CA GLU A 87 20.62 12.28 -27.14
C GLU A 87 19.73 11.09 -27.49
N LEU A 88 18.97 10.62 -26.52
CA LEU A 88 18.14 9.42 -26.64
C LEU A 88 16.76 9.71 -27.25
N THR A 89 16.42 10.99 -27.47
CA THR A 89 15.07 11.43 -27.83
C THR A 89 14.05 10.82 -26.87
N ALA A 90 14.25 11.05 -25.57
CA ALA A 90 13.59 10.37 -24.47
C ALA A 90 12.93 11.35 -23.49
N ASP A 91 12.04 10.85 -22.64
CA ASP A 91 11.60 11.52 -21.43
C ASP A 91 12.36 10.97 -20.24
N VAL A 92 12.99 11.83 -19.47
CA VAL A 92 13.91 11.44 -18.40
C VAL A 92 13.58 12.23 -17.15
N ALA A 93 13.37 11.53 -16.04
CA ALA A 93 13.15 12.10 -14.72
C ALA A 93 14.09 11.44 -13.70
N VAL A 94 14.83 12.23 -12.93
CA VAL A 94 15.73 11.73 -11.88
C VAL A 94 15.64 12.66 -10.68
N GLY A 95 15.17 12.14 -9.55
CA GLY A 95 14.80 12.96 -8.40
C GLY A 95 13.91 14.15 -8.82
N PRO A 96 14.26 15.40 -8.47
CA PRO A 96 13.46 16.57 -8.82
C PRO A 96 13.67 17.08 -10.26
N ALA A 97 14.63 16.54 -11.01
CA ALA A 97 14.93 17.00 -12.37
C ALA A 97 14.16 16.18 -13.41
N SER A 98 13.55 16.84 -14.38
CA SER A 98 12.89 16.18 -15.52
C SER A 98 13.13 16.94 -16.83
N PHE A 99 13.23 16.22 -17.93
CA PHE A 99 13.29 16.77 -19.28
C PHE A 99 12.67 15.82 -20.28
N ASN A 100 11.67 16.32 -21.02
CA ASN A 100 11.00 15.57 -22.07
C ASN A 100 11.49 16.03 -23.46
N ALA A 101 12.17 15.14 -24.18
CA ALA A 101 12.62 15.33 -25.55
C ALA A 101 11.86 14.45 -26.56
N LEU A 102 10.77 13.80 -26.15
CA LEU A 102 9.94 13.00 -27.05
C LEU A 102 9.24 13.88 -28.09
N PRO A 103 9.06 13.40 -29.34
CA PRO A 103 8.21 14.07 -30.32
C PRO A 103 6.77 14.19 -29.81
N GLY A 104 6.14 15.34 -30.01
CA GLY A 104 4.79 15.62 -29.50
C GLY A 104 3.67 14.76 -30.10
N ASP A 105 3.93 14.07 -31.21
CA ASP A 105 3.01 13.13 -31.89
C ASP A 105 3.33 11.66 -31.61
N LEU A 106 4.35 11.39 -30.77
CA LEU A 106 4.75 10.03 -30.46
C LEU A 106 3.68 9.32 -29.64
N THR A 107 3.21 8.19 -30.15
CA THR A 107 2.36 7.27 -29.39
C THR A 107 3.26 6.25 -28.71
N LEU A 108 3.27 6.22 -27.37
CA LEU A 108 4.03 5.22 -26.62
C LEU A 108 3.47 3.81 -26.90
N PRO A 109 4.33 2.78 -26.96
CA PRO A 109 3.86 1.41 -26.99
C PRO A 109 2.92 1.17 -25.80
N PRO A 110 1.80 0.47 -25.99
CA PRO A 110 0.94 0.14 -24.87
C PRO A 110 1.72 -0.74 -23.89
N SER A 111 1.77 -0.34 -22.61
CA SER A 111 2.19 -1.23 -21.54
C SER A 111 1.17 -2.35 -21.46
N THR A 112 1.52 -3.53 -21.98
CA THR A 112 0.62 -4.67 -21.93
C THR A 112 0.47 -5.10 -20.49
N THR A 113 -0.73 -4.99 -19.93
CA THR A 113 -1.10 -5.58 -18.63
C THR A 113 -1.26 -7.11 -18.74
N HIS A 114 -0.44 -7.76 -19.57
CA HIS A 114 -0.52 -9.19 -19.90
C HIS A 114 -0.02 -10.02 -18.70
N GLY A 115 -0.80 -10.03 -17.63
CA GLY A 115 -0.46 -10.69 -16.37
C GLY A 115 -1.52 -10.44 -15.31
N ALA A 116 -2.15 -9.26 -15.32
CA ALA A 116 -3.17 -8.86 -14.34
C ALA A 116 -4.36 -9.83 -14.24
N ALA A 117 -4.78 -10.44 -15.36
CA ALA A 117 -5.86 -11.43 -15.36
C ALA A 117 -5.54 -12.70 -14.57
N SER A 118 -4.27 -13.06 -14.53
CA SER A 118 -3.75 -14.21 -13.80
C SER A 118 -2.99 -13.83 -12.54
N ALA A 119 -2.91 -12.54 -12.21
CA ALA A 119 -2.15 -12.06 -11.08
C ALA A 119 -2.73 -12.63 -9.80
N ARG A 120 -1.84 -13.15 -8.97
CA ARG A 120 -2.14 -13.69 -7.65
C ARG A 120 -1.41 -12.84 -6.64
N THR A 121 -2.15 -12.31 -5.69
CA THR A 121 -1.62 -11.38 -4.71
C THR A 121 -1.86 -11.91 -3.32
N VAL A 122 -0.82 -11.85 -2.49
CA VAL A 122 -0.85 -12.17 -1.07
C VAL A 122 -0.38 -10.95 -0.30
N VAL A 123 -1.22 -10.44 0.60
CA VAL A 123 -0.89 -9.33 1.49
C VAL A 123 -0.76 -9.82 2.91
N VAL A 124 0.38 -9.57 3.54
CA VAL A 124 0.65 -9.85 4.94
C VAL A 124 0.64 -8.52 5.69
N SER A 125 -0.32 -8.34 6.61
CA SER A 125 -0.56 -7.05 7.25
C SER A 125 -1.12 -7.23 8.67
N PRO A 126 -0.89 -6.29 9.60
CA PRO A 126 -1.60 -6.25 10.89
C PRO A 126 -3.09 -5.93 10.76
N MET A 127 -3.60 -5.69 9.54
CA MET A 127 -5.00 -5.37 9.25
C MET A 127 -5.99 -6.22 10.07
N SER A 128 -6.87 -5.52 10.76
CA SER A 128 -7.93 -6.12 11.57
C SER A 128 -8.95 -6.89 10.72
N ALA A 129 -9.50 -7.98 11.27
CA ALA A 129 -10.45 -8.84 10.55
C ALA A 129 -11.71 -8.10 10.08
N TYR A 130 -12.11 -7.05 10.80
CA TYR A 130 -13.28 -6.25 10.46
C TYR A 130 -13.11 -5.40 9.20
N MET A 131 -11.88 -5.12 8.76
CA MET A 131 -11.65 -4.31 7.57
C MET A 131 -11.86 -5.09 6.27
N VAL A 132 -11.64 -6.41 6.30
CA VAL A 132 -11.66 -7.26 5.11
C VAL A 132 -13.01 -7.28 4.38
N PRO A 133 -14.20 -7.39 5.02
CA PRO A 133 -15.47 -7.31 4.30
C PRO A 133 -15.66 -6.02 3.49
N LEU A 134 -15.21 -4.88 4.03
CA LEU A 134 -15.28 -3.59 3.35
C LEU A 134 -14.33 -3.57 2.16
N GLN A 135 -13.09 -4.01 2.36
CA GLN A 135 -12.09 -4.11 1.29
C GLN A 135 -12.56 -5.01 0.15
N ALA A 136 -13.13 -6.19 0.45
CA ALA A 136 -13.70 -7.08 -0.56
C ALA A 136 -14.78 -6.41 -1.40
N THR A 137 -15.60 -5.57 -0.77
CA THR A 137 -16.66 -4.82 -1.45
C THR A 137 -16.11 -3.66 -2.28
N LEU A 138 -15.12 -2.92 -1.78
CA LEU A 138 -14.48 -1.81 -2.50
C LEU A 138 -13.69 -2.28 -3.72
N LEU A 139 -13.02 -3.43 -3.60
CA LEU A 139 -12.28 -4.06 -4.68
C LEU A 139 -13.18 -4.91 -5.61
N GLU A 140 -14.46 -5.02 -5.29
CA GLU A 140 -15.46 -5.81 -6.01
C GLU A 140 -15.03 -7.26 -6.27
N ARG A 141 -14.28 -7.85 -5.34
CA ARG A 141 -13.72 -9.20 -5.46
C ARG A 141 -13.73 -10.00 -4.16
N PRO A 142 -13.78 -11.34 -4.24
CA PRO A 142 -13.63 -12.17 -3.06
C PRO A 142 -12.23 -12.01 -2.46
N LEU A 143 -12.15 -11.81 -1.13
CA LEU A 143 -10.90 -11.82 -0.38
C LEU A 143 -10.86 -13.04 0.55
N ALA A 144 -9.83 -13.86 0.41
CA ALA A 144 -9.58 -15.03 1.24
C ALA A 144 -8.60 -14.66 2.36
N VAL A 145 -8.96 -14.93 3.61
CA VAL A 145 -8.24 -14.43 4.78
C VAL A 145 -7.83 -15.55 5.72
N ALA A 146 -6.53 -15.62 6.02
CA ALA A 146 -5.96 -16.48 7.04
C ALA A 146 -5.38 -15.64 8.18
N SER A 147 -5.58 -16.08 9.42
CA SER A 147 -4.85 -15.53 10.57
C SER A 147 -3.52 -16.27 10.70
N ALA A 148 -2.41 -15.54 10.82
CA ALA A 148 -1.08 -16.07 11.08
C ALA A 148 -0.61 -15.58 12.47
N PRO A 149 -1.09 -16.22 13.56
CA PRO A 149 -0.82 -15.75 14.92
C PRO A 149 0.67 -15.80 15.28
N ASP A 150 1.43 -16.73 14.72
CA ASP A 150 2.88 -16.83 14.94
C ASP A 150 3.65 -15.62 14.37
N LEU A 151 3.05 -14.91 13.39
CA LEU A 151 3.61 -13.70 12.79
C LEU A 151 2.98 -12.42 13.37
N ASP A 152 1.95 -12.53 14.21
CA ASP A 152 1.07 -11.43 14.59
C ASP A 152 0.55 -10.66 13.35
N ARG A 153 0.13 -11.42 12.33
CA ARG A 153 -0.30 -10.87 11.03
C ARG A 153 -1.54 -11.59 10.51
N ARG A 154 -2.19 -10.92 9.57
CA ARG A 154 -3.25 -11.47 8.74
C ARG A 154 -2.75 -11.58 7.32
N ILE A 155 -3.06 -12.70 6.68
CA ILE A 155 -2.72 -12.98 5.29
C ILE A 155 -4.01 -12.88 4.47
N VAL A 156 -4.08 -11.88 3.59
CA VAL A 156 -5.20 -11.62 2.69
C VAL A 156 -4.77 -12.01 1.28
N MET A 157 -5.56 -12.82 0.60
CA MET A 157 -5.24 -13.36 -0.71
C MET A 157 -6.37 -13.10 -1.69
N TYR A 158 -5.98 -12.79 -2.92
CA TYR A 158 -6.91 -12.62 -4.03
C TYR A 158 -6.21 -12.84 -5.37
N SER A 159 -7.01 -12.94 -6.42
CA SER A 159 -6.52 -13.14 -7.78
C SER A 159 -7.42 -12.43 -8.79
N GLY A 160 -6.84 -12.03 -9.93
CA GLY A 160 -7.57 -11.48 -11.07
C GLY A 160 -7.47 -9.96 -11.23
N GLU A 161 -8.05 -9.46 -12.33
CA GLU A 161 -7.96 -8.05 -12.74
C GLU A 161 -8.77 -7.09 -11.87
N GLY A 162 -8.23 -5.90 -11.64
CA GLY A 162 -8.89 -4.83 -10.90
C GLY A 162 -7.94 -4.15 -9.93
N ASN A 163 -8.51 -3.37 -9.01
CA ASN A 163 -7.73 -2.67 -8.01
C ASN A 163 -7.12 -3.65 -7.00
N ASP A 164 -5.92 -3.32 -6.54
CA ASP A 164 -5.24 -4.04 -5.49
C ASP A 164 -5.60 -3.49 -4.11
N LEU A 165 -5.40 -4.32 -3.08
CA LEU A 165 -5.50 -3.87 -1.71
C LEU A 165 -4.49 -2.73 -1.46
N GLY A 166 -4.97 -1.63 -0.91
CA GLY A 166 -4.20 -0.39 -0.75
C GLY A 166 -4.35 0.61 -1.91
N ALA A 167 -5.04 0.27 -3.01
CA ALA A 167 -5.29 1.21 -4.12
C ALA A 167 -6.09 2.45 -3.70
N PHE A 168 -6.87 2.36 -2.63
CA PHE A 168 -7.61 3.47 -2.03
C PHE A 168 -6.92 4.06 -0.79
N GLY A 169 -5.61 3.82 -0.66
CA GLY A 169 -4.82 4.16 0.50
C GLY A 169 -4.75 3.03 1.53
N TRP A 170 -3.74 3.12 2.40
CA TRP A 170 -3.55 2.24 3.55
C TRP A 170 -4.00 2.96 4.82
N ASP A 171 -4.70 2.24 5.68
CA ASP A 171 -4.94 2.71 7.04
C ASP A 171 -3.70 2.45 7.91
N GLU A 172 -3.44 3.31 8.89
CA GLU A 172 -2.27 3.18 9.78
C GLU A 172 -2.28 1.83 10.52
N GLU A 173 -3.46 1.31 10.89
CA GLU A 173 -3.61 0.00 11.55
C GLU A 173 -3.30 -1.20 10.62
N SER A 174 -3.21 -0.96 9.32
CA SER A 174 -2.85 -1.98 8.31
C SER A 174 -1.37 -1.97 7.95
N LEU A 175 -0.59 -1.05 8.51
CA LEU A 175 0.84 -0.89 8.22
C LEU A 175 1.70 -1.42 9.39
N PRO A 176 2.91 -1.93 9.11
CA PRO A 176 3.46 -2.17 7.77
C PRO A 176 2.78 -3.34 7.07
N ALA A 177 2.62 -3.25 5.75
CA ALA A 177 2.05 -4.29 4.91
C ALA A 177 3.08 -4.82 3.91
N LEU A 178 3.14 -6.13 3.74
CA LEU A 178 3.92 -6.79 2.71
C LEU A 178 2.97 -7.28 1.61
N VAL A 179 3.24 -6.89 0.37
CA VAL A 179 2.47 -7.31 -0.81
C VAL A 179 3.38 -8.20 -1.67
N LEU A 180 2.97 -9.45 -1.86
CA LEU A 180 3.61 -10.41 -2.76
C LEU A 180 2.70 -10.61 -3.97
N THR A 181 3.24 -10.45 -5.16
CA THR A 181 2.49 -10.61 -6.41
C THR A 181 3.21 -11.60 -7.31
N SER A 182 2.43 -12.44 -8.00
CA SER A 182 2.94 -13.32 -9.05
C SER A 182 1.96 -13.38 -10.22
N ASP A 183 2.47 -13.18 -11.42
CA ASP A 183 1.78 -13.41 -12.68
C ASP A 183 2.70 -14.08 -13.72
N SER A 184 2.33 -14.03 -14.99
CA SER A 184 3.10 -14.64 -16.08
C SER A 184 4.37 -13.86 -16.48
N GLU A 185 4.44 -12.58 -16.14
CA GLU A 185 5.55 -11.68 -16.47
C GLU A 185 6.49 -11.47 -15.29
N ASP A 186 5.95 -11.43 -14.07
CA ASP A 186 6.71 -11.07 -12.88
C ASP A 186 6.35 -11.85 -11.61
N MET A 187 7.33 -11.95 -10.72
CA MET A 187 7.18 -12.22 -9.31
C MET A 187 7.80 -11.05 -8.56
N SER A 188 7.05 -10.41 -7.68
CA SER A 188 7.52 -9.24 -6.95
C SER A 188 7.08 -9.22 -5.50
N VAL A 189 7.82 -8.46 -4.71
CA VAL A 189 7.56 -8.17 -3.31
C VAL A 189 7.64 -6.66 -3.11
N ARG A 190 6.71 -6.14 -2.31
CA ARG A 190 6.66 -4.73 -1.93
C ARG A 190 6.35 -4.61 -0.45
N ALA A 191 7.17 -3.87 0.28
CA ALA A 191 6.86 -3.46 1.64
C ALA A 191 6.35 -2.02 1.66
N VAL A 192 5.13 -1.86 2.17
CA VAL A 192 4.46 -0.59 2.40
C VAL A 192 4.57 -0.25 3.87
N THR A 193 5.26 0.84 4.20
CA THR A 193 5.55 1.21 5.59
C THR A 193 4.80 2.46 6.05
N THR A 194 4.63 3.44 5.16
CA THR A 194 4.00 4.74 5.47
C THR A 194 2.73 5.00 4.65
N GLY A 195 2.51 4.23 3.58
CA GLY A 195 1.42 4.45 2.62
C GLY A 195 1.75 5.47 1.53
N ASP A 196 2.91 6.10 1.59
CA ASP A 196 3.49 6.86 0.47
C ASP A 196 4.20 5.89 -0.49
N PRO A 197 3.73 5.72 -1.74
CA PRO A 197 4.33 4.79 -2.68
C PRO A 197 5.79 5.12 -3.02
N ASP A 198 6.23 6.37 -2.84
CA ASP A 198 7.62 6.78 -3.08
C ASP A 198 8.58 6.26 -2.00
N GLU A 199 8.05 5.80 -0.86
CA GLU A 199 8.81 5.22 0.26
C GLU A 199 8.71 3.68 0.31
N ASP A 200 7.96 3.07 -0.61
CA ASP A 200 7.80 1.62 -0.67
C ASP A 200 9.12 0.94 -1.09
N ALA A 201 9.53 -0.10 -0.35
CA ALA A 201 10.62 -0.96 -0.77
C ALA A 201 10.08 -2.03 -1.72
N VAL A 202 10.54 -2.04 -2.97
CA VAL A 202 10.03 -2.94 -4.03
C VAL A 202 11.19 -3.75 -4.60
N PHE A 203 10.96 -5.06 -4.79
CA PHE A 203 11.86 -5.91 -5.55
C PHE A 203 11.08 -6.79 -6.52
N SER A 204 11.60 -6.91 -7.75
CA SER A 204 11.01 -7.69 -8.83
C SER A 204 12.03 -8.68 -9.39
N TRP A 205 11.64 -9.96 -9.49
CA TRP A 205 12.47 -11.01 -10.07
C TRP A 205 12.31 -11.12 -11.60
N GLY A 206 11.32 -10.44 -12.18
CA GLY A 206 11.10 -10.36 -13.63
C GLY A 206 11.89 -9.24 -14.31
N MET A 207 12.44 -8.29 -13.56
CA MET A 207 13.26 -7.22 -14.11
C MET A 207 14.66 -7.72 -14.50
N SER A 208 15.14 -7.23 -15.64
CA SER A 208 16.55 -7.28 -16.01
C SER A 208 17.27 -6.09 -15.39
N SER A 209 18.49 -6.31 -14.92
CA SER A 209 19.33 -5.28 -14.28
C SER A 209 20.69 -5.20 -14.97
N LEU A 210 21.17 -3.98 -15.20
CA LEU A 210 22.47 -3.70 -15.81
C LEU A 210 23.20 -2.59 -15.03
N HIS A 211 24.42 -2.90 -14.60
CA HIS A 211 25.29 -1.92 -13.97
C HIS A 211 26.16 -1.22 -15.00
N VAL A 212 26.15 0.12 -14.97
CA VAL A 212 27.06 0.98 -15.72
C VAL A 212 28.15 1.45 -14.77
N TRP A 213 29.40 1.14 -15.09
CA TRP A 213 30.57 1.44 -14.25
C TRP A 213 31.28 2.74 -14.66
N GLY A 214 30.63 3.57 -15.46
CA GLY A 214 31.18 4.79 -16.04
C GLY A 214 32.27 4.50 -17.08
N ALA A 215 33.43 5.15 -16.97
CA ALA A 215 34.53 5.08 -17.94
C ALA A 215 35.39 3.80 -17.85
N VAL A 216 35.08 2.88 -16.93
CA VAL A 216 35.84 1.64 -16.74
C VAL A 216 35.02 0.43 -17.19
N GLU A 217 35.65 -0.48 -17.94
CA GLU A 217 35.00 -1.74 -18.33
C GLU A 217 34.89 -2.70 -17.14
N GLU A 218 35.96 -2.82 -16.35
CA GLU A 218 35.99 -3.67 -15.16
C GLU A 218 36.16 -2.84 -13.88
N PRO A 219 35.15 -2.79 -13.00
CA PRO A 219 35.26 -2.06 -11.74
C PRO A 219 36.15 -2.83 -10.75
N GLY A 220 37.05 -2.09 -10.09
CA GLY A 220 37.84 -2.61 -8.98
C GLY A 220 37.00 -2.88 -7.72
N PRO A 221 37.54 -3.58 -6.70
CA PRO A 221 36.78 -3.99 -5.52
C PRO A 221 36.12 -2.84 -4.75
N ALA A 222 36.78 -1.68 -4.69
CA ALA A 222 36.25 -0.51 -3.99
C ALA A 222 35.01 0.09 -4.67
N LEU A 223 35.01 0.14 -6.01
CA LEU A 223 33.87 0.63 -6.77
C LEU A 223 32.70 -0.35 -6.72
N ARG A 224 32.97 -1.66 -6.78
CA ARG A 224 31.95 -2.70 -6.60
C ARG A 224 31.29 -2.60 -5.23
N ALA A 225 32.10 -2.56 -4.16
CA ALA A 225 31.58 -2.44 -2.80
C ALA A 225 30.71 -1.19 -2.60
N LEU A 226 31.10 -0.05 -3.19
CA LEU A 226 30.31 1.17 -3.12
C LEU A 226 28.99 1.06 -3.90
N ALA A 227 29.01 0.47 -5.10
CA ALA A 227 27.78 0.24 -5.86
C ALA A 227 26.87 -0.76 -5.14
N ASP A 228 27.42 -1.82 -4.53
CA ASP A 228 26.64 -2.77 -3.74
C ASP A 228 26.02 -2.12 -2.48
N GLU A 229 26.65 -1.08 -1.94
CA GLU A 229 26.13 -0.34 -0.78
C GLU A 229 25.00 0.63 -1.17
N VAL A 230 25.13 1.34 -2.30
CA VAL A 230 24.22 2.46 -2.65
C VAL A 230 23.22 2.09 -3.75
N LEU A 231 23.63 1.28 -4.71
CA LEU A 231 22.83 0.94 -5.91
C LEU A 231 22.13 -0.41 -5.82
N ALA A 232 22.60 -1.34 -4.98
CA ALA A 232 21.97 -2.66 -4.87
C ALA A 232 20.70 -2.64 -4.01
N ASP A 233 19.82 -3.63 -4.24
CA ASP A 233 18.55 -3.84 -3.52
C ASP A 233 18.73 -4.29 -2.07
N ARG A 234 19.94 -4.19 -1.52
CA ARG A 234 20.22 -4.69 -0.17
C ARG A 234 19.46 -3.90 0.88
N LYS A 235 19.30 -2.59 0.66
CA LYS A 235 18.45 -1.74 1.48
C LYS A 235 16.98 -2.17 1.34
N ASP A 236 16.50 -2.36 0.11
CA ASP A 236 15.12 -2.75 -0.15
C ASP A 236 14.81 -4.12 0.46
N ALA A 237 15.70 -5.11 0.33
CA ALA A 237 15.59 -6.41 0.97
C ALA A 237 15.51 -6.32 2.50
N SER A 238 16.27 -5.40 3.10
CA SER A 238 16.26 -5.16 4.55
C SER A 238 14.93 -4.53 4.99
N ASP A 239 14.43 -3.54 4.25
CA ASP A 239 13.15 -2.88 4.52
C ASP A 239 11.97 -3.84 4.30
N ILE A 240 12.04 -4.68 3.26
CA ILE A 240 11.09 -5.76 2.98
C ILE A 240 10.99 -6.74 4.14
N ALA A 241 12.14 -7.25 4.62
CA ALA A 241 12.16 -8.17 5.75
C ALA A 241 11.72 -7.49 7.05
N ALA A 242 12.05 -6.21 7.26
CA ALA A 242 11.63 -5.46 8.44
C ALA A 242 10.10 -5.28 8.55
N ALA A 243 9.35 -5.39 7.45
CA ALA A 243 7.88 -5.32 7.46
C ALA A 243 7.23 -6.53 8.15
N VAL A 244 7.93 -7.68 8.24
CA VAL A 244 7.41 -8.92 8.83
C VAL A 244 8.17 -9.26 10.13
N PRO A 245 7.50 -9.33 11.29
CA PRO A 245 8.14 -9.70 12.54
C PRO A 245 8.76 -11.10 12.47
N GLY A 246 10.03 -11.22 12.87
CA GLY A 246 10.74 -12.49 12.92
C GLY A 246 11.35 -12.95 11.58
N ALA A 247 11.28 -12.14 10.53
CA ALA A 247 11.96 -12.43 9.26
C ALA A 247 13.48 -12.47 9.40
N ASP A 248 14.13 -13.32 8.60
CA ASP A 248 15.59 -13.43 8.51
C ASP A 248 16.13 -12.45 7.47
N LEU A 249 16.73 -11.36 7.96
CA LEU A 249 17.32 -10.29 7.14
C LEU A 249 18.42 -10.76 6.21
N GLU A 250 19.30 -11.66 6.67
CA GLU A 250 20.43 -12.14 5.85
C GLU A 250 19.94 -13.12 4.78
N ALA A 251 18.95 -13.95 5.11
CA ALA A 251 18.31 -14.82 4.13
C ALA A 251 17.56 -14.00 3.07
N ALA A 252 16.85 -12.94 3.45
CA ALA A 252 16.16 -12.04 2.52
C ALA A 252 17.15 -11.32 1.58
N ALA A 253 18.27 -10.81 2.11
CA ALA A 253 19.33 -10.22 1.31
C ALA A 253 19.99 -11.23 0.35
N THR A 254 20.03 -12.52 0.72
CA THR A 254 20.52 -13.59 -0.16
C THR A 254 19.49 -13.96 -1.24
N ALA A 255 18.19 -13.86 -0.93
CA ALA A 255 17.10 -14.21 -1.82
C ALA A 255 17.02 -13.28 -3.05
N VAL A 256 17.24 -11.98 -2.87
CA VAL A 256 17.25 -10.99 -3.97
C VAL A 256 18.40 -11.22 -4.96
N LEU A 257 19.49 -11.86 -4.53
CA LEU A 257 20.62 -12.19 -5.41
C LEU A 257 20.36 -13.41 -6.30
N ARG A 258 19.31 -14.20 -6.01
CA ARG A 258 18.95 -15.39 -6.80
C ARG A 258 17.93 -15.00 -7.87
N PRO A 259 18.11 -15.46 -9.12
CA PRO A 259 17.20 -15.11 -10.21
C PRO A 259 15.86 -15.85 -10.12
N GLY A 260 14.80 -15.19 -10.61
CA GLY A 260 13.51 -15.81 -10.88
C GLY A 260 12.83 -16.48 -9.68
N ALA A 261 12.14 -17.60 -9.95
CA ALA A 261 11.31 -18.30 -8.98
C ALA A 261 12.11 -18.84 -7.76
N GLU A 262 13.38 -19.18 -7.94
CA GLU A 262 14.23 -19.67 -6.84
C GLU A 262 14.50 -18.57 -5.81
N GLY A 263 14.73 -17.33 -6.28
CA GLY A 263 14.88 -16.17 -5.39
C GLY A 263 13.56 -15.79 -4.73
N PHE A 264 12.45 -15.82 -5.47
CA PHE A 264 11.13 -15.54 -4.91
C PHE A 264 10.74 -16.53 -3.81
N GLN A 265 10.96 -17.83 -4.05
CA GLN A 265 10.74 -18.86 -3.03
C GLN A 265 11.65 -18.63 -1.81
N ALA A 266 12.94 -18.35 -2.01
CA ALA A 266 13.86 -18.09 -0.92
C ALA A 266 13.44 -16.85 -0.09
N MET A 267 12.83 -15.84 -0.71
CA MET A 267 12.29 -14.69 0.00
C MET A 267 11.09 -15.08 0.88
N ILE A 268 10.15 -15.88 0.37
CA ILE A 268 8.99 -16.35 1.14
C ILE A 268 9.45 -17.15 2.37
N GLU A 269 10.47 -18.01 2.20
CA GLU A 269 11.10 -18.76 3.30
C GLU A 269 11.78 -17.82 4.31
N ALA A 270 12.54 -16.83 3.84
CA ALA A 270 13.22 -15.84 4.68
C ALA A 270 12.24 -15.00 5.52
N LEU A 271 11.07 -14.69 4.97
CA LEU A 271 10.00 -13.96 5.64
C LEU A 271 9.24 -14.82 6.67
N GLY A 272 9.53 -16.12 6.77
CA GLY A 272 8.84 -17.04 7.69
C GLY A 272 7.38 -17.28 7.33
N LEU A 273 7.00 -17.08 6.06
CA LEU A 273 5.62 -17.27 5.62
C LEU A 273 5.28 -18.75 5.46
N PRO A 274 4.00 -19.15 5.69
CA PRO A 274 3.60 -20.55 5.53
C PRO A 274 3.85 -21.09 4.11
N ASP A 275 4.27 -22.35 3.99
CA ASP A 275 4.58 -23.01 2.71
C ASP A 275 3.44 -22.93 1.67
N TRP A 276 2.18 -22.84 2.12
CA TRP A 276 1.04 -22.73 1.22
C TRP A 276 0.99 -21.38 0.51
N VAL A 277 1.64 -20.32 1.01
CA VAL A 277 1.70 -19.00 0.37
C VAL A 277 2.34 -19.10 -1.00
N LEU A 278 3.46 -19.81 -1.12
CA LEU A 278 4.10 -20.07 -2.41
C LEU A 278 3.17 -20.86 -3.34
N LYS A 279 2.43 -21.85 -2.82
CA LYS A 279 1.46 -22.62 -3.64
C LYS A 279 0.34 -21.74 -4.16
N VAL A 280 -0.13 -20.77 -3.37
CA VAL A 280 -1.13 -19.80 -3.83
C VAL A 280 -0.55 -18.89 -4.91
N LEU A 281 0.63 -18.29 -4.68
CA LEU A 281 1.27 -17.38 -5.64
C LEU A 281 1.60 -18.07 -6.97
N THR A 282 2.06 -19.33 -6.92
CA THR A 282 2.33 -20.14 -8.14
C THR A 282 1.08 -20.74 -8.78
N GLY A 283 -0.09 -20.60 -8.16
CA GLY A 283 -1.36 -21.13 -8.66
C GLY A 283 -1.55 -22.65 -8.48
N SER A 284 -0.70 -23.30 -7.69
CA SER A 284 -0.83 -24.71 -7.32
C SER A 284 -1.93 -24.96 -6.27
N LEU A 285 -2.42 -23.90 -5.62
CA LEU A 285 -3.48 -23.93 -4.62
C LEU A 285 -4.37 -22.69 -4.79
N ALA A 286 -5.70 -22.86 -4.86
CA ALA A 286 -6.59 -21.70 -4.89
C ALA A 286 -6.69 -21.06 -3.49
N PRO A 287 -6.83 -19.72 -3.38
CA PRO A 287 -6.95 -19.05 -2.08
C PRO A 287 -8.05 -19.63 -1.17
N VAL A 288 -9.18 -20.05 -1.77
CA VAL A 288 -10.33 -20.62 -1.06
C VAL A 288 -10.13 -22.06 -0.57
N GLU A 289 -9.11 -22.75 -1.07
CA GLU A 289 -8.76 -24.13 -0.70
C GLU A 289 -7.76 -24.19 0.46
N VAL A 290 -7.22 -23.04 0.88
CA VAL A 290 -6.30 -22.96 2.02
C VAL A 290 -7.03 -23.42 3.31
N PRO A 291 -6.46 -24.35 4.09
CA PRO A 291 -7.10 -24.81 5.32
C PRO A 291 -7.33 -23.68 6.34
N GLY A 292 -8.54 -23.61 6.90
CA GLY A 292 -8.90 -22.61 7.91
C GLY A 292 -9.17 -21.20 7.37
N ILE A 293 -9.32 -21.06 6.05
CA ILE A 293 -9.54 -19.77 5.40
C ILE A 293 -10.95 -19.24 5.59
N VAL A 294 -11.07 -17.92 5.74
CA VAL A 294 -12.35 -17.21 5.74
C VAL A 294 -12.48 -16.39 4.46
N VAL A 295 -13.53 -16.64 3.69
CA VAL A 295 -13.78 -15.92 2.43
C VAL A 295 -14.80 -14.80 2.63
N HIS A 296 -14.46 -13.60 2.16
CA HIS A 296 -15.30 -12.42 2.19
C HIS A 296 -15.70 -12.04 0.76
N GLU A 297 -16.96 -12.29 0.43
CA GLU A 297 -17.54 -11.88 -0.85
C GLU A 297 -17.96 -10.40 -0.85
N PRO A 298 -17.90 -9.72 -2.02
CA PRO A 298 -18.45 -8.39 -2.19
C PRO A 298 -19.98 -8.44 -2.05
N ARG A 299 -20.54 -7.69 -1.09
CA ARG A 299 -21.99 -7.76 -0.77
C ARG A 299 -22.68 -6.40 -0.65
N GLY A 300 -22.12 -5.37 -1.27
CA GLY A 300 -22.64 -4.00 -1.25
C GLY A 300 -22.31 -3.25 0.05
N LEU A 301 -22.09 -1.94 -0.06
CA LEU A 301 -21.46 -1.14 1.00
C LEU A 301 -22.19 -1.18 2.35
N SER A 302 -23.51 -1.05 2.37
CA SER A 302 -24.29 -1.07 3.62
C SER A 302 -24.20 -2.40 4.37
N ASN A 303 -24.08 -3.52 3.66
CA ASN A 303 -23.89 -4.83 4.27
C ASN A 303 -22.46 -5.00 4.79
N ALA A 304 -21.49 -4.58 3.98
CA ALA A 304 -20.07 -4.66 4.30
C ALA A 304 -19.74 -3.89 5.59
N VAL A 305 -20.15 -2.61 5.68
CA VAL A 305 -20.00 -1.78 6.88
C VAL A 305 -20.67 -2.44 8.10
N GLY A 306 -21.89 -2.98 7.94
CA GLY A 306 -22.59 -3.65 9.03
C GLY A 306 -21.91 -4.93 9.52
N ARG A 307 -21.18 -5.65 8.66
CA ARG A 307 -20.40 -6.83 9.03
C ARG A 307 -19.04 -6.45 9.62
N SER A 308 -18.39 -5.41 9.09
CA SER A 308 -17.19 -4.81 9.66
C SER A 308 -17.44 -4.36 11.10
N VAL A 309 -18.48 -3.55 11.34
CA VAL A 309 -18.87 -3.14 12.70
C VAL A 309 -19.21 -4.35 13.57
N GLY A 310 -19.89 -5.37 13.03
CA GLY A 310 -20.16 -6.61 13.76
C GLY A 310 -18.88 -7.31 14.24
N LEU A 311 -17.88 -7.47 13.37
CA LEU A 311 -16.60 -8.09 13.70
C LEU A 311 -15.79 -7.23 14.68
N PHE A 312 -15.80 -5.90 14.51
CA PHE A 312 -15.17 -4.95 15.43
C PHE A 312 -15.74 -5.07 16.85
N LEU A 313 -17.07 -5.23 16.96
CA LEU A 313 -17.75 -5.40 18.25
C LEU A 313 -17.55 -6.78 18.88
N GLU A 314 -17.21 -7.79 18.08
CA GLU A 314 -16.90 -9.15 18.55
C GLU A 314 -15.42 -9.28 18.98
N ASP A 315 -14.57 -8.29 18.67
CA ASP A 315 -13.16 -8.26 19.04
C ASP A 315 -12.93 -7.44 20.33
N PRO A 316 -12.65 -8.11 21.47
CA PRO A 316 -12.41 -7.44 22.75
C PRO A 316 -11.09 -6.66 22.80
N SER A 317 -10.18 -6.84 21.84
CA SER A 317 -8.86 -6.21 21.82
C SER A 317 -8.82 -4.86 21.09
N SER A 318 -9.91 -4.48 20.39
CA SER A 318 -9.98 -3.24 19.62
C SER A 318 -10.24 -1.99 20.51
N PRO A 319 -9.48 -0.88 20.35
CA PRO A 319 -9.73 0.37 21.06
C PRO A 319 -11.14 0.93 20.79
N GLY A 320 -11.94 1.15 21.83
CA GLY A 320 -13.30 1.71 21.73
C GLY A 320 -14.45 0.68 21.85
N SER A 321 -14.17 -0.61 21.84
CA SER A 321 -15.16 -1.70 22.05
C SER A 321 -15.90 -1.59 23.40
N ALA A 322 -15.20 -1.15 24.46
CA ALA A 322 -15.76 -0.95 25.80
C ALA A 322 -16.81 0.18 25.87
N PHE A 323 -16.60 1.28 25.14
CA PHE A 323 -17.57 2.37 25.02
C PHE A 323 -18.85 1.90 24.33
N TRP A 324 -18.70 1.13 23.24
CA TRP A 324 -19.81 0.57 22.49
C TRP A 324 -20.59 -0.50 23.25
N HIS A 325 -19.92 -1.39 24.01
CA HIS A 325 -20.62 -2.33 24.89
C HIS A 325 -21.44 -1.63 25.97
N SER A 326 -20.93 -0.53 26.52
CA SER A 326 -21.68 0.33 27.45
C SER A 326 -22.90 0.96 26.78
N TYR A 327 -22.73 1.54 25.58
CA TYR A 327 -23.81 2.15 24.80
C TYR A 327 -24.92 1.14 24.44
N VAL A 328 -24.55 -0.05 23.94
CA VAL A 328 -25.50 -1.13 23.62
C VAL A 328 -26.31 -1.53 24.85
N ARG A 329 -25.65 -1.69 26.00
CA ARG A 329 -26.32 -2.03 27.27
C ARG A 329 -27.29 -0.93 27.71
N THR A 330 -26.90 0.34 27.63
CA THR A 330 -27.77 1.46 28.01
C THR A 330 -29.00 1.57 27.10
N VAL A 331 -28.83 1.37 25.79
CA VAL A 331 -29.92 1.43 24.80
C VAL A 331 -30.90 0.25 24.96
N THR A 332 -30.43 -0.94 25.34
CA THR A 332 -31.29 -2.11 25.56
C THR A 332 -32.00 -2.11 26.91
N ASP A 333 -31.30 -1.71 27.99
CA ASP A 333 -31.81 -1.86 29.36
C ASP A 333 -32.61 -0.62 29.81
N MET A 334 -32.30 0.56 29.27
CA MET A 334 -32.96 1.82 29.64
C MET A 334 -33.38 2.64 28.40
N PRO A 335 -34.22 2.09 27.50
CA PRO A 335 -34.63 2.77 26.25
C PRO A 335 -35.41 4.08 26.47
N TRP A 336 -35.89 4.34 27.69
CA TRP A 336 -36.54 5.60 28.05
C TRP A 336 -35.55 6.74 28.29
N ALA A 337 -34.31 6.44 28.73
CA ALA A 337 -33.29 7.47 29.01
C ALA A 337 -32.77 8.12 27.72
N VAL A 338 -32.52 7.31 26.68
CA VAL A 338 -32.13 7.78 25.34
C VAL A 338 -33.23 8.66 24.73
N ARG A 339 -34.50 8.31 24.93
CA ARG A 339 -35.64 9.13 24.49
C ARG A 339 -35.76 10.45 25.26
N ALA A 340 -35.39 10.46 26.55
CA ALA A 340 -35.43 11.68 27.36
C ALA A 340 -34.30 12.67 26.98
N VAL A 341 -33.10 12.17 26.69
CA VAL A 341 -31.95 12.98 26.24
C VAL A 341 -32.19 13.56 24.85
N THR A 342 -32.62 12.74 23.90
CA THR A 342 -32.93 13.17 22.52
C THR A 342 -34.10 14.17 22.46
N LEU A 343 -35.11 14.04 23.33
CA LEU A 343 -36.19 15.03 23.45
C LEU A 343 -35.69 16.38 24.01
N LEU A 344 -34.72 16.36 24.92
CA LEU A 344 -34.08 17.55 25.46
C LEU A 344 -33.27 18.29 24.38
N GLU A 345 -32.48 17.55 23.59
CA GLU A 345 -31.65 18.10 22.51
C GLU A 345 -32.48 18.64 21.34
N ALA A 346 -33.53 17.91 20.92
CA ALA A 346 -34.47 18.39 19.91
C ALA A 346 -35.23 19.64 20.40
N GLY A 347 -35.57 19.71 21.69
CA GLY A 347 -36.19 20.88 22.31
C GLY A 347 -35.27 22.11 22.30
N LEU A 348 -33.98 21.92 22.59
CA LEU A 348 -32.96 22.98 22.53
C LEU A 348 -32.70 23.43 21.10
N GLY A 349 -32.56 22.50 20.15
CA GLY A 349 -32.38 22.79 18.72
C GLY A 349 -33.55 23.59 18.14
N GLY A 350 -34.78 23.20 18.46
CA GLY A 350 -36.00 23.91 18.07
C GLY A 350 -36.09 25.33 18.68
N ALA A 351 -35.69 25.49 19.94
CA ALA A 351 -35.67 26.80 20.60
C ALA A 351 -34.66 27.77 19.95
N LEU A 352 -33.48 27.27 19.56
CA LEU A 352 -32.44 28.07 18.88
C LEU A 352 -32.87 28.49 17.48
N MET A 353 -33.49 27.60 16.70
CA MET A 353 -34.09 27.96 15.40
C MET A 353 -35.21 28.99 15.55
N GLY A 354 -36.08 28.80 16.55
CA GLY A 354 -37.18 29.72 16.85
C GLY A 354 -36.68 31.12 17.22
N ALA A 355 -35.62 31.21 18.02
CA ALA A 355 -34.96 32.47 18.37
C ALA A 355 -34.33 33.16 17.15
N ALA A 356 -33.68 32.39 16.27
CA ALA A 356 -33.08 32.91 15.02
C ALA A 356 -34.15 33.45 14.06
N ALA A 357 -35.27 32.73 13.90
CA ALA A 357 -36.39 33.15 13.04
C ALA A 357 -37.12 34.39 13.60
N ARG A 358 -37.28 34.48 14.92
CA ARG A 358 -37.91 35.63 15.59
C ARG A 358 -37.06 36.90 15.47
N ARG A 359 -35.73 36.77 15.51
CA ARG A 359 -34.76 37.87 15.32
C ARG A 359 -34.69 38.36 13.87
N HIS A 360 -34.89 37.47 12.90
CA HIS A 360 -35.02 37.83 11.49
C HIS A 360 -36.27 38.70 11.22
N ARG A 361 -37.40 38.37 11.87
CA ARG A 361 -38.65 39.14 11.74
C ARG A 361 -38.60 40.53 12.36
N SER A 362 -37.68 40.78 13.32
CA SER A 362 -37.51 42.08 13.96
C SER A 362 -36.50 43.01 13.25
N GLY A 363 -36.15 42.74 11.98
CA GLY A 363 -35.40 43.68 11.13
C GLY A 363 -33.87 43.51 11.10
N GLY A 364 -33.34 42.39 11.61
CA GLY A 364 -31.92 42.04 11.47
C GLY A 364 -31.71 40.81 10.58
N GLY A 365 -30.55 40.68 9.93
CA GLY A 365 -30.19 39.50 9.15
C GLY A 365 -30.20 38.20 9.97
N LEU A 366 -30.44 37.07 9.31
CA LEU A 366 -30.44 35.75 9.94
C LEU A 366 -29.07 35.49 10.59
N PRO A 367 -28.98 35.30 11.92
CA PRO A 367 -27.72 34.92 12.54
C PRO A 367 -27.41 33.47 12.16
N GLY A 368 -26.61 33.30 11.11
CA GLY A 368 -26.30 31.98 10.51
C GLY A 368 -25.85 30.94 11.53
N GLY A 369 -25.14 31.36 12.58
CA GLY A 369 -24.66 30.47 13.66
C GLY A 369 -25.76 29.85 14.53
N LEU A 370 -26.87 30.54 14.80
CA LEU A 370 -27.95 29.97 15.64
C LEU A 370 -28.83 29.00 14.85
N MET A 371 -29.02 29.27 13.56
CA MET A 371 -29.72 28.36 12.64
C MET A 371 -28.91 27.09 12.38
N SER A 372 -27.60 27.21 12.16
CA SER A 372 -26.74 26.05 11.88
C SER A 372 -26.62 25.13 13.09
N VAL A 373 -26.38 25.68 14.29
CA VAL A 373 -26.30 24.89 15.53
C VAL A 373 -27.65 24.23 15.85
N GLY A 374 -28.77 24.96 15.69
CA GLY A 374 -30.10 24.38 15.85
C GLY A 374 -30.37 23.24 14.88
N THR A 375 -29.93 23.37 13.62
CA THR A 375 -30.11 22.34 12.56
C THR A 375 -29.28 21.11 12.86
N PHE A 376 -28.03 21.30 13.27
CA PHE A 376 -27.14 20.21 13.63
C PHE A 376 -27.69 19.37 14.77
N LEU A 377 -28.17 19.99 15.85
CA LEU A 377 -28.73 19.28 17.01
C LEU A 377 -30.01 18.49 16.67
N ILE A 378 -30.84 18.98 15.74
CA ILE A 378 -32.02 18.23 15.29
C ILE A 378 -31.62 17.06 14.40
N VAL A 379 -30.63 17.24 13.52
CA VAL A 379 -30.11 16.15 12.67
C VAL A 379 -29.49 15.07 13.56
N ASP A 380 -28.65 15.45 14.51
CA ASP A 380 -27.96 14.56 15.45
C ASP A 380 -28.96 13.69 16.24
N ALA A 381 -30.00 14.32 16.81
CA ALA A 381 -31.08 13.62 17.52
C ALA A 381 -31.86 12.63 16.63
N VAL A 382 -32.06 12.95 15.33
CA VAL A 382 -32.72 12.04 14.38
C VAL A 382 -31.82 10.85 14.01
N THR A 383 -30.52 11.09 13.83
CA THR A 383 -29.54 10.01 13.61
C THR A 383 -29.44 9.09 14.82
N GLU A 384 -29.42 9.64 16.04
CA GLU A 384 -29.31 8.85 17.25
C GLU A 384 -30.57 8.02 17.54
N VAL A 385 -31.77 8.57 17.30
CA VAL A 385 -33.03 7.81 17.39
C VAL A 385 -33.08 6.69 16.35
N SER A 386 -32.58 6.94 15.15
CA SER A 386 -32.54 5.94 14.06
C SER A 386 -31.55 4.82 14.37
N LEU A 387 -30.37 5.16 14.89
CA LEU A 387 -29.32 4.22 15.31
C LEU A 387 -29.79 3.38 16.52
N ALA A 388 -30.42 4.01 17.52
CA ALA A 388 -30.98 3.33 18.68
C ALA A 388 -32.15 2.39 18.32
N SER A 389 -33.00 2.78 17.36
CA SER A 389 -34.08 1.93 16.85
C SER A 389 -33.52 0.73 16.08
N TRP A 390 -32.50 0.94 15.26
CA TRP A 390 -31.86 -0.13 14.48
C TRP A 390 -31.14 -1.14 15.36
N THR A 391 -30.32 -0.67 16.31
CA THR A 391 -29.61 -1.53 17.27
C THR A 391 -30.57 -2.34 18.13
N ARG A 392 -31.65 -1.72 18.64
CA ARG A 392 -32.69 -2.41 19.41
C ARG A 392 -33.43 -3.46 18.58
N HIS A 393 -33.80 -3.15 17.34
CA HIS A 393 -34.52 -4.10 16.48
C HIS A 393 -33.67 -5.33 16.14
N ARG A 394 -32.37 -5.13 15.96
CA ARG A 394 -31.41 -6.20 15.70
C ARG A 394 -31.18 -7.08 16.93
N GLU A 395 -31.08 -6.50 18.12
CA GLU A 395 -30.89 -7.25 19.36
C GLU A 395 -32.17 -8.01 19.77
N LEU A 396 -33.35 -7.41 19.57
CA LEU A 396 -34.62 -8.11 19.79
C LEU A 396 -34.82 -9.28 18.83
N ARG A 397 -34.35 -9.16 17.58
CA ARG A 397 -34.32 -10.29 16.63
C ARG A 397 -33.36 -11.38 17.08
N ARG A 398 -32.13 -11.05 17.50
CA ARG A 398 -31.18 -12.04 18.05
C ARG A 398 -31.72 -12.75 19.29
N ARG A 399 -32.45 -12.06 20.17
CA ARG A 399 -33.08 -12.68 21.35
C ARG A 399 -34.28 -13.54 20.98
N ALA A 400 -35.12 -13.09 20.07
CA ALA A 400 -36.23 -13.88 19.54
C ALA A 400 -35.73 -15.15 18.84
N ASP A 401 -34.65 -15.05 18.05
CA ASP A 401 -34.04 -16.21 17.37
C ASP A 401 -33.49 -17.23 18.38
N ARG A 402 -32.89 -16.77 19.49
CA ARG A 402 -32.47 -17.64 20.61
C ARG A 402 -33.63 -18.26 21.37
N GLU A 403 -34.69 -17.51 21.64
CA GLU A 403 -35.90 -18.04 22.29
C GLU A 403 -36.61 -19.05 21.38
N THR A 404 -36.67 -18.82 20.06
CA THR A 404 -37.21 -19.80 19.11
C THR A 404 -36.34 -21.06 18.98
N ALA A 405 -35.01 -20.92 19.12
CA ALA A 405 -34.10 -22.06 19.13
C ALA A 405 -34.27 -22.90 20.41
N LEU A 406 -34.44 -22.25 21.57
CA LEU A 406 -34.71 -22.92 22.85
C LEU A 406 -36.10 -23.58 22.87
N VAL A 407 -37.13 -22.94 22.29
CA VAL A 407 -38.48 -23.51 22.17
C VAL A 407 -38.51 -24.66 21.16
N ALA A 408 -37.71 -24.61 20.08
CA ALA A 408 -37.54 -25.72 19.16
C ALA A 408 -36.81 -26.92 19.81
N GLU A 409 -35.93 -26.65 20.77
CA GLU A 409 -35.25 -27.67 21.59
C GLU A 409 -36.18 -28.29 22.65
N GLU A 410 -37.07 -27.50 23.27
CA GLU A 410 -38.09 -27.99 24.22
C GLU A 410 -39.26 -28.74 23.55
N LEU A 411 -39.63 -28.39 22.31
CA LEU A 411 -40.66 -29.09 21.53
C LEU A 411 -40.14 -30.33 20.80
N GLY A 412 -38.83 -30.56 20.83
CA GLY A 412 -38.14 -31.71 20.24
C GLY A 412 -37.71 -32.79 21.25
N ALA A 413 -38.13 -32.70 22.52
CA ALA A 413 -37.85 -33.66 23.58
C ALA A 413 -38.88 -34.79 23.68
#